data_AF-A0A1K1LWH3-F1
#
_entry.id   AF-A0A1K1LWH3-F1
#
_cell.length_a   1.000
_cell.length_b   1.000
_cell.length_c   1.000
_cell.angle_alpha   90.00
_cell.angle_beta   90.00
_cell.angle_gamma   90.00
#
_symmetry.space_group_name_H-M   'P 1'
#
loop_
_entity.id
_entity.type
_entity.pdbx_description
1 polymer ?
#
loop_
_entity_poly.entity_id
_entity_poly.type
_entity_poly.pdbx_seq_one_letter_code
_entity_poly.pdbx_strand_id
1 'polypeptide(L)'
;MDSEKMTEIYDKYSNAVYRMAFAYCKNKADAEDIMQEVFISRFSADIVFEDETKEKSWLLKVTVNKCRDLFRSLRYKYSLTSIPLEEASLVFETQEESDVYHAVMSLPKKYRTVIHLFYYEEYSIKEISAITGDKETAIQTQLYRARKKLKDILGKELRL
;
A
#
# COMPACT_ATOMS: atom_id res chain seq x y z
N MET A 1 -0.33 15.33 -22.14
CA MET A 1 1.04 14.92 -21.76
C MET A 1 1.59 14.05 -22.88
N ASP A 2 2.85 14.22 -23.29
CA ASP A 2 3.46 13.36 -24.31
C ASP A 2 3.79 11.95 -23.75
N SER A 3 4.03 11.00 -24.64
CA SER A 3 4.27 9.59 -24.30
C SER A 3 5.57 9.38 -23.51
N GLU A 4 6.59 10.21 -23.74
CA GLU A 4 7.90 10.08 -23.09
C GLU A 4 7.79 10.46 -21.62
N LYS A 5 7.14 11.60 -21.32
CA LYS A 5 6.87 12.03 -19.95
C LYS A 5 5.93 11.09 -19.19
N MET A 6 4.94 10.50 -19.86
CA MET A 6 4.09 9.46 -19.26
C MET A 6 4.92 8.24 -18.82
N THR A 7 5.87 7.81 -19.66
CA THR A 7 6.75 6.68 -19.38
C THR A 7 7.67 6.99 -18.19
N GLU A 8 8.27 8.18 -18.16
CA GLU A 8 9.13 8.60 -17.04
C GLU A 8 8.39 8.58 -15.69
N ILE A 9 7.17 9.13 -15.65
CA ILE A 9 6.32 9.13 -14.45
C ILE A 9 5.95 7.70 -14.05
N TYR A 10 5.61 6.85 -15.01
CA TYR A 10 5.28 5.46 -14.76
C TYR A 10 6.46 4.68 -14.18
N ASP A 11 7.62 4.75 -14.83
CA ASP A 11 8.83 4.04 -14.38
C ASP A 11 9.26 4.51 -12.99
N LYS A 12 9.13 5.80 -12.70
CA LYS A 12 9.49 6.39 -11.40
C LYS A 12 8.57 5.93 -10.26
N TYR A 13 7.26 5.83 -10.48
CA TYR A 13 6.29 5.64 -9.38
C TYR A 13 5.57 4.29 -9.39
N SER A 14 5.68 3.50 -10.46
CA SER A 14 4.98 2.23 -10.64
C SER A 14 5.17 1.28 -9.46
N ASN A 15 6.42 1.13 -9.01
CA ASN A 15 6.76 0.23 -7.92
C ASN A 15 6.10 0.65 -6.60
N ALA A 16 6.15 1.93 -6.22
CA ALA A 16 5.54 2.45 -5.00
C ALA A 16 4.00 2.33 -5.03
N VAL A 17 3.39 2.68 -6.18
CA VAL A 17 1.93 2.54 -6.36
C VAL A 17 1.49 1.08 -6.24
N TYR A 18 2.19 0.17 -6.93
CA TYR A 18 1.89 -1.26 -6.87
C TYR A 18 2.08 -1.83 -5.46
N ARG A 19 3.21 -1.54 -4.80
CA ARG A 19 3.50 -2.03 -3.45
C ARG A 19 2.48 -1.52 -2.43
N MET A 20 2.04 -0.27 -2.56
CA MET A 20 0.96 0.28 -1.73
C MET A 20 -0.36 -0.46 -1.96
N ALA A 21 -0.77 -0.61 -3.23
CA ALA A 21 -2.01 -1.29 -3.59
C ALA A 21 -2.01 -2.74 -3.09
N PHE A 22 -0.87 -3.43 -3.25
CA PHE A 22 -0.69 -4.80 -2.79
C PHE A 22 -0.64 -4.92 -1.27
N ALA A 23 0.04 -4.01 -0.58
CA ALA A 23 0.01 -3.95 0.89
C ALA A 23 -1.41 -3.71 1.43
N TYR A 24 -2.28 -3.08 0.64
CA TYR A 24 -3.69 -2.91 0.99
C TYR A 24 -4.53 -4.16 0.67
N CYS A 25 -4.39 -4.72 -0.53
CA CYS A 25 -5.32 -5.72 -1.08
C CYS A 25 -4.91 -7.18 -0.80
N LYS A 26 -3.61 -7.48 -0.74
CA LYS A 26 -3.02 -8.84 -0.75
C LYS A 26 -3.38 -9.70 -1.97
N ASN A 27 -3.86 -9.09 -3.03
CA ASN A 27 -4.21 -9.77 -4.26
C ASN A 27 -3.49 -9.06 -5.41
N LYS A 28 -2.81 -9.84 -6.25
CA LYS A 28 -2.04 -9.30 -7.38
C LYS A 28 -2.94 -8.62 -8.40
N ALA A 29 -4.00 -9.31 -8.82
CA ALA A 29 -4.93 -8.77 -9.81
C ALA A 29 -5.57 -7.47 -9.33
N ASP A 30 -6.08 -7.44 -8.09
CA ASP A 30 -6.63 -6.20 -7.50
C ASP A 30 -5.57 -5.08 -7.45
N ALA A 31 -4.32 -5.41 -7.11
CA ALA A 31 -3.24 -4.42 -7.05
C ALA A 31 -2.86 -3.88 -8.43
N GLU A 32 -2.79 -4.74 -9.46
CA GLU A 32 -2.53 -4.37 -10.84
C GLU A 32 -3.67 -3.51 -11.41
N ASP A 33 -4.92 -3.87 -11.14
CA ASP A 33 -6.10 -3.11 -11.58
C ASP A 33 -6.13 -1.72 -10.92
N ILE A 34 -5.90 -1.65 -9.60
CA ILE A 34 -5.83 -0.38 -8.88
C ILE A 34 -4.68 0.49 -9.41
N MET A 35 -3.51 -0.10 -9.65
CA MET A 35 -2.37 0.62 -10.21
C MET A 35 -2.71 1.24 -11.57
N GLN A 36 -3.33 0.48 -12.47
CA GLN A 36 -3.80 0.99 -13.76
C GLN A 36 -4.75 2.17 -13.57
N GLU A 37 -5.76 2.06 -12.71
CA GLU A 37 -6.69 3.15 -12.41
C GLU A 37 -6.01 4.40 -11.85
N VAL A 38 -4.98 4.22 -11.01
CA VAL A 38 -4.20 5.33 -10.43
C VAL A 38 -3.46 6.09 -11.54
N PHE A 39 -2.79 5.39 -12.45
CA PHE A 39 -2.06 6.04 -13.55
C PHE A 39 -3.01 6.66 -14.59
N ILE A 40 -4.15 6.03 -14.88
CA ILE A 40 -5.21 6.67 -15.69
C ILE A 40 -5.66 7.98 -15.02
N SER A 41 -5.88 7.96 -13.71
CA SER A 41 -6.25 9.17 -12.95
C SER A 41 -5.16 10.23 -13.01
N ARG A 42 -3.87 9.83 -12.88
CA ARG A 42 -2.72 10.74 -12.95
C ARG A 42 -2.59 11.41 -14.31
N PHE A 43 -2.78 10.66 -15.40
CA PHE A 43 -2.60 11.13 -16.76
C PHE A 43 -3.81 11.89 -17.30
N SER A 44 -4.98 11.68 -16.71
CA SER A 44 -6.21 12.43 -17.02
C SER A 44 -6.37 13.69 -16.15
N ALA A 45 -5.61 13.81 -15.08
CA ALA A 45 -5.66 14.96 -14.18
C ALA A 45 -4.84 16.14 -14.71
N ASP A 46 -5.45 17.32 -14.73
CA ASP A 46 -4.78 18.60 -15.02
C ASP A 46 -4.17 19.17 -13.73
N ILE A 47 -3.14 18.48 -13.22
CA ILE A 47 -2.44 18.87 -11.98
C ILE A 47 -0.96 19.08 -12.29
N VAL A 48 -0.47 20.25 -11.90
CA VAL A 48 0.97 20.56 -11.85
C VAL A 48 1.44 20.35 -10.42
N PHE A 49 2.40 19.46 -10.23
CA PHE A 49 3.01 19.21 -8.93
C PHE A 49 4.21 20.13 -8.72
N GLU A 50 4.35 20.66 -7.50
CA GLU A 50 5.49 21.51 -7.11
C GLU A 50 6.80 20.74 -7.17
N ASP A 51 6.77 19.47 -6.74
CA ASP A 51 7.92 18.58 -6.69
C ASP A 51 7.49 17.09 -6.75
N GLU A 52 8.49 16.22 -6.89
CA GLU A 52 8.30 14.76 -6.95
C GLU A 52 7.69 14.16 -5.68
N THR A 53 7.93 14.77 -4.51
CA THR A 53 7.40 14.31 -3.23
C THR A 53 5.89 14.55 -3.16
N LYS A 54 5.41 15.70 -3.65
CA LYS A 54 3.99 16.00 -3.78
C LYS A 54 3.30 15.07 -4.77
N GLU A 55 3.93 14.81 -5.90
CA GLU A 55 3.39 13.88 -6.90
C GLU A 55 3.27 12.46 -6.35
N LYS A 56 4.33 11.94 -5.73
CA LYS A 56 4.32 10.62 -5.07
C LYS A 56 3.25 10.54 -3.99
N SER A 57 3.15 11.56 -3.14
CA SER A 57 2.15 11.61 -2.06
C SER A 57 0.72 11.62 -2.61
N TRP A 58 0.49 12.34 -3.72
CA TRP A 58 -0.80 12.36 -4.39
C TRP A 58 -1.14 10.99 -4.98
N LEU A 59 -0.19 10.35 -5.67
CA LEU A 59 -0.37 8.99 -6.22
C LEU A 59 -0.74 8.00 -5.11
N LEU A 60 0.00 7.97 -4.01
CA LEU A 60 -0.28 7.08 -2.88
C LEU A 60 -1.64 7.36 -2.22
N LYS A 61 -2.04 8.63 -2.14
CA LYS A 61 -3.38 9.02 -1.67
C LYS A 61 -4.48 8.49 -2.59
N VAL A 62 -4.31 8.63 -3.91
CA VAL A 62 -5.25 8.08 -4.89
C VAL A 62 -5.31 6.56 -4.77
N THR A 63 -4.17 5.88 -4.65
CA THR A 63 -4.09 4.43 -4.43
C THR A 63 -4.90 4.01 -3.20
N VAL A 64 -4.68 4.63 -2.04
CA VAL A 64 -5.42 4.29 -0.80
C VAL A 64 -6.93 4.50 -0.96
N ASN A 65 -7.35 5.56 -1.68
CA ASN A 65 -8.76 5.82 -1.93
C ASN A 65 -9.38 4.76 -2.85
N LYS A 66 -8.72 4.43 -3.97
CA LYS A 66 -9.18 3.37 -4.89
C LYS A 66 -9.29 2.02 -4.20
N CYS A 67 -8.30 1.68 -3.37
CA CYS A 67 -8.37 0.47 -2.55
C CYS A 67 -9.56 0.49 -1.57
N ARG A 68 -9.86 1.64 -0.95
CA ARG A 68 -11.03 1.75 -0.06
C ARG A 68 -12.34 1.59 -0.82
N ASP A 69 -12.44 2.15 -2.02
CA ASP A 69 -13.63 2.07 -2.84
C ASP A 69 -13.89 0.63 -3.30
N LEU A 70 -12.83 -0.08 -3.73
CA LEU A 70 -12.90 -1.52 -4.04
C LEU A 70 -13.48 -2.31 -2.86
N PHE A 71 -12.94 -2.14 -1.66
CA PHE A 71 -13.37 -2.86 -0.46
C PHE A 71 -14.74 -2.40 0.08
N ARG A 72 -15.21 -1.20 -0.27
CA ARG A 72 -16.55 -0.72 0.05
C ARG A 72 -17.60 -1.26 -0.91
N SER A 73 -17.21 -1.61 -2.14
CA SER A 73 -18.10 -2.10 -3.17
C SER A 73 -18.88 -3.33 -2.70
N LEU A 74 -20.16 -3.37 -3.04
CA LEU A 74 -21.03 -4.52 -2.70
C LEU A 74 -20.48 -5.81 -3.34
N ARG A 75 -19.97 -5.71 -4.58
CA ARG A 75 -19.34 -6.82 -5.30
C ARG A 75 -18.24 -7.47 -4.48
N TYR A 76 -17.30 -6.69 -3.93
CA TYR A 76 -16.20 -7.24 -3.14
C TYR A 76 -16.69 -7.90 -1.83
N LYS A 77 -17.70 -7.31 -1.17
CA LYS A 77 -18.32 -7.91 0.03
C LYS A 77 -18.94 -9.28 -0.24
N TYR A 78 -19.57 -9.47 -1.39
CA TYR A 78 -20.14 -10.76 -1.80
C TYR A 78 -19.08 -11.74 -2.35
N SER A 79 -17.99 -11.26 -2.94
CA SER A 79 -16.90 -12.13 -3.44
C SER A 79 -16.08 -12.80 -2.34
N LEU A 80 -15.94 -12.16 -1.17
CA LEU A 80 -15.25 -12.71 0.00
C LEU A 80 -15.92 -13.97 0.59
N THR A 81 -17.14 -14.30 0.17
CA THR A 81 -17.85 -15.51 0.61
C THR A 81 -17.62 -16.71 -0.32
N SER A 82 -16.92 -16.56 -1.45
CA SER A 82 -16.92 -17.58 -2.50
C SER A 82 -15.58 -17.87 -3.19
N ILE A 83 -14.50 -17.11 -2.99
CA ILE A 83 -13.24 -17.34 -3.71
C ILE A 83 -12.03 -17.15 -2.76
N PRO A 84 -11.13 -18.15 -2.61
CA PRO A 84 -9.85 -17.97 -1.93
C PRO A 84 -9.02 -16.90 -2.64
N LEU A 85 -8.48 -15.95 -1.88
CA LEU A 85 -7.57 -14.95 -2.41
C LEU A 85 -6.26 -15.65 -2.81
N GLU A 86 -5.90 -15.62 -4.10
CA GLU A 86 -4.56 -16.03 -4.53
C GLU A 86 -3.54 -15.03 -3.97
N GLU A 87 -2.81 -15.46 -2.93
CA GLU A 87 -1.67 -14.69 -2.42
C GLU A 87 -0.56 -14.75 -3.47
N ALA A 88 -0.20 -13.58 -4.01
CA ALA A 88 0.96 -13.48 -4.89
C ALA A 88 2.22 -13.76 -4.08
N SER A 89 3.03 -14.71 -4.53
CA SER A 89 4.37 -14.93 -4.00
C SER A 89 5.32 -13.92 -4.62
N LEU A 90 5.91 -13.06 -3.79
CA LEU A 90 7.08 -12.26 -4.17
C LEU A 90 8.33 -13.12 -4.03
N VAL A 91 9.31 -12.89 -4.90
CA VAL A 91 10.63 -13.53 -4.79
C VAL A 91 11.46 -12.69 -3.80
N PHE A 92 11.99 -13.33 -2.76
CA PHE A 92 12.83 -12.70 -1.75
C PHE A 92 14.29 -13.16 -1.90
N GLU A 93 15.25 -12.29 -1.61
CA GLU A 93 16.68 -12.60 -1.73
C GLU A 93 17.17 -13.41 -0.52
N THR A 94 16.52 -13.23 0.64
CA THR A 94 16.83 -13.95 1.87
C THR A 94 15.59 -14.49 2.60
N GLN A 95 15.79 -15.49 3.45
CA GLN A 95 14.74 -16.03 4.31
C GLN A 95 14.25 -14.98 5.32
N GLU A 96 15.15 -14.16 5.87
CA GLU A 96 14.80 -13.12 6.84
C GLU A 96 13.88 -12.05 6.22
N GLU A 97 14.16 -11.63 4.98
CA GLU A 97 13.28 -10.72 4.23
C GLU A 97 11.91 -11.33 3.97
N SER A 98 11.87 -12.62 3.63
CA SER A 98 10.64 -13.38 3.44
C SER A 98 9.81 -13.44 4.73
N ASP A 99 10.44 -13.75 5.87
CA ASP A 99 9.76 -13.87 7.16
C ASP A 99 9.21 -12.51 7.64
N VAL A 100 10.01 -11.44 7.52
CA VAL A 100 9.56 -10.06 7.81
C VAL A 100 8.38 -9.68 6.91
N TYR A 101 8.48 -10.00 5.62
CA TYR A 101 7.41 -9.74 4.68
C TYR A 101 6.13 -10.48 5.04
N HIS A 102 6.20 -11.79 5.32
CA HIS A 102 5.06 -12.60 5.70
C HIS A 102 4.44 -12.11 7.02
N ALA A 103 5.26 -11.72 8.00
CA ALA A 103 4.79 -11.13 9.24
C ALA A 103 4.01 -9.83 8.99
N VAL A 104 4.51 -8.93 8.14
CA VAL A 104 3.81 -7.70 7.74
C VAL A 104 2.52 -8.02 6.98
N MET A 105 2.55 -9.00 6.09
CA MET A 105 1.36 -9.45 5.36
C MET A 105 0.32 -10.10 6.28
N SER A 106 0.71 -10.77 7.36
CA SER A 106 -0.23 -11.32 8.35
C SER A 106 -1.01 -10.26 9.14
N LEU A 107 -0.53 -9.01 9.16
CA LEU A 107 -1.20 -7.93 9.87
C LEU A 107 -2.58 -7.62 9.27
N PRO A 108 -3.57 -7.26 10.12
CA PRO A 108 -4.79 -6.61 9.65
C PRO A 108 -4.48 -5.39 8.77
N LYS A 109 -5.25 -5.24 7.68
CA LYS A 109 -5.11 -4.20 6.65
C LYS A 109 -4.70 -2.82 7.19
N LYS A 110 -5.45 -2.29 8.17
CA LYS A 110 -5.20 -0.97 8.77
C LYS A 110 -3.80 -0.80 9.37
N TYR A 111 -3.20 -1.89 9.87
CA TYR A 111 -1.85 -1.87 10.44
C TYR A 111 -0.80 -1.99 9.34
N ARG A 112 -1.06 -2.82 8.33
CA ARG A 112 -0.15 -2.99 7.20
C ARG A 112 0.04 -1.70 6.41
N THR A 113 -1.03 -0.98 6.11
CA THR A 113 -0.98 0.29 5.37
C THR A 113 -0.09 1.32 6.07
N VAL A 114 -0.23 1.50 7.39
CA VAL A 114 0.61 2.48 8.11
C VAL A 114 2.05 2.02 8.29
N ILE A 115 2.29 0.72 8.45
CA ILE A 115 3.66 0.18 8.46
C ILE A 115 4.34 0.40 7.11
N HIS A 116 3.62 0.14 6.02
CA HIS A 116 4.14 0.36 4.68
C HIS A 116 4.52 1.82 4.45
N LEU A 117 3.59 2.75 4.70
CA LEU A 117 3.85 4.18 4.55
C LEU A 117 4.99 4.69 5.43
N PHE A 118 5.12 4.19 6.66
CA PHE A 118 6.11 4.69 7.61
C PHE A 118 7.51 4.12 7.36
N TYR A 119 7.64 2.81 7.14
CA TYR A 119 8.94 2.13 7.08
C TYR A 119 9.46 1.94 5.66
N TYR A 120 8.59 1.79 4.67
CA TYR A 120 9.02 1.55 3.27
C TYR A 120 9.00 2.84 2.45
N GLU A 121 8.06 3.75 2.76
CA GLU A 121 7.91 5.01 2.04
C GLU A 121 8.43 6.22 2.85
N GLU A 122 8.89 6.01 4.08
CA GLU A 122 9.51 7.01 4.97
C GLU A 122 8.64 8.23 5.31
N TYR A 123 7.31 8.13 5.20
CA TYR A 123 6.41 9.22 5.54
C TYR A 123 6.25 9.43 7.04
N SER A 124 6.22 10.71 7.45
CA SER A 124 5.89 11.10 8.82
C SER A 124 4.43 10.81 9.16
N ILE A 125 4.09 10.73 10.45
CA ILE A 125 2.71 10.53 10.93
C ILE A 125 1.74 11.57 10.32
N LYS A 126 2.19 12.82 10.19
CA LYS A 126 1.40 13.91 9.60
C LYS A 126 1.12 13.67 8.12
N GLU A 127 2.11 13.23 7.35
CA GLU A 127 1.94 12.93 5.93
C GLU A 127 1.09 11.68 5.73
N ILE A 128 1.27 10.65 6.56
CA ILE A 128 0.40 9.46 6.56
C ILE A 128 -1.05 9.84 6.84
N SER A 129 -1.30 10.74 7.78
CA SER A 129 -2.63 11.31 8.04
C SER A 129 -3.18 12.01 6.79
N ALA A 130 -2.38 12.77 6.05
CA ALA A 130 -2.82 13.43 4.82
C ALA A 130 -3.09 12.44 3.65
N ILE A 131 -2.30 11.37 3.55
CA ILE A 131 -2.43 10.31 2.52
C ILE A 131 -3.66 9.45 2.81
N THR A 132 -3.82 9.01 4.06
CA THR A 132 -4.89 8.09 4.46
C THR A 132 -6.16 8.81 4.87
N GLY A 133 -6.14 10.10 5.21
CA GLY A 133 -7.30 10.80 5.78
C GLY A 133 -7.71 10.34 7.18
N ASP A 134 -6.93 9.49 7.84
CA ASP A 134 -7.14 9.10 9.24
C ASP A 134 -6.44 10.10 10.19
N LYS A 135 -6.97 10.29 11.40
CA LYS A 135 -6.37 11.22 12.40
C LYS A 135 -4.96 10.77 12.79
N GLU A 136 -4.03 11.71 13.01
CA GLU A 136 -2.66 11.42 13.47
C GLU A 136 -2.61 10.52 14.72
N THR A 137 -3.52 10.75 15.69
CA THR A 137 -3.64 9.92 16.89
C THR A 137 -4.05 8.47 16.57
N ALA A 138 -4.86 8.27 15.54
CA ALA A 138 -5.19 6.96 15.04
C ALA A 138 -3.98 6.30 14.37
N ILE A 139 -3.22 7.03 13.55
CA ILE A 139 -1.99 6.54 12.92
C ILE A 139 -0.97 6.11 13.99
N GLN A 140 -0.71 6.93 15.01
CA GLN A 140 0.17 6.59 16.13
C GLN A 140 -0.26 5.31 16.84
N THR A 141 -1.56 5.20 17.14
CA THR A 141 -2.13 4.01 17.78
C THR A 141 -2.00 2.78 16.89
N GLN A 142 -2.24 2.92 15.58
CA GLN A 142 -2.12 1.86 14.61
C GLN A 142 -0.66 1.38 14.50
N LEU A 143 0.31 2.29 14.39
CA LEU A 143 1.74 1.98 14.37
C LEU A 143 2.19 1.27 15.65
N TYR A 144 1.76 1.76 16.82
CA TYR A 144 2.07 1.12 18.10
C TYR A 144 1.54 -0.33 18.15
N ARG A 145 0.26 -0.53 17.78
CA ARG A 145 -0.36 -1.86 17.77
C ARG A 145 0.25 -2.78 16.70
N ALA A 146 0.62 -2.23 15.54
CA ALA A 146 1.29 -2.94 14.47
C ALA A 146 2.65 -3.47 14.93
N ARG A 147 3.50 -2.60 15.50
CA ARG A 147 4.80 -2.98 16.07
C ARG A 147 4.67 -4.04 17.15
N LYS A 148 3.70 -3.92 18.05
CA LYS A 148 3.46 -4.94 19.09
C LYS A 148 3.13 -6.29 18.47
N LYS A 149 2.24 -6.32 17.47
CA LYS A 149 1.90 -7.55 16.74
C LYS A 149 3.08 -8.15 16.01
N LEU A 150 3.86 -7.33 15.30
CA LEU A 150 5.07 -7.79 14.61
C LEU A 150 6.09 -8.37 15.59
N LYS A 151 6.29 -7.72 16.75
CA LYS A 151 7.14 -8.27 17.81
C LYS A 151 6.64 -9.64 18.31
N ASP A 152 5.34 -9.81 18.45
CA ASP A 152 4.76 -11.08 18.90
C ASP A 152 4.87 -12.20 17.84
N ILE A 153 4.89 -11.84 16.55
CA ILE A 153 5.06 -12.77 15.42
C ILE A 153 6.54 -13.11 15.25
N LEU A 154 7.37 -12.09 14.95
CA LEU A 154 8.79 -12.25 14.68
C LEU A 154 9.58 -12.67 15.92
N GLY A 155 9.19 -12.21 17.11
CA GLY A 155 9.84 -12.63 18.36
C GLY A 155 9.52 -14.07 18.78
N LYS A 156 8.53 -14.71 18.15
CA LYS A 156 8.30 -16.16 18.26
C LYS A 156 9.06 -16.94 17.19
N GLU A 157 9.18 -16.40 15.98
CA GLU A 157 9.92 -16.98 14.85
C GLU A 157 11.46 -16.88 15.02
N LEU A 158 11.96 -15.82 15.66
CA LEU A 158 13.39 -15.62 15.98
C LEU A 158 13.89 -16.42 17.20
N ARG A 159 13.07 -17.33 17.75
CA ARG A 159 13.54 -18.32 18.72
C ARG A 159 14.10 -19.52 17.96
N LEU A 160 15.34 -19.38 17.49
CA LEU A 160 16.21 -20.51 17.15
C LEU A 160 16.66 -21.22 18.43
#